data_AF-A0A6B2E1G1-F1
#
_entry.id   AF-A0A6B2E1G1-F1
#
_cell.length_a   1.000
_cell.length_b   1.000
_cell.length_c   1.000
_cell.angle_alpha   90.00
_cell.angle_beta   90.00
_cell.angle_gamma   90.00
#
_symmetry.space_group_name_H-M   'P 1'
#
loop_
_entity.id
_entity.type
_entity.pdbx_description
1 polymer ?
#
loop_
_entity_poly.entity_id
_entity_poly.type
_entity_poly.pdbx_seq_one_letter_code
_entity_poly.pdbx_strand_id
1 'polypeptide(L)'
;VVLAAADPAQPYGAALPWPAATGDTKHRPARKAGALAVLVDGVPALYVERGGRSLLSFTEERQPLSDAAQALSAAVREGWLGQLAVQRADGEQALTSELAEVLREAGFRATPSGLRLRA
;
A
#
# COMPACT_ATOMS: atom_id res chain seq x y z
N VAL A 1 6.73 -3.13 -8.45
CA VAL A 1 7.46 -4.08 -7.56
C VAL A 1 7.07 -3.83 -6.11
N VAL A 2 6.94 -4.88 -5.30
CA VAL A 2 6.74 -4.78 -3.84
C VAL A 2 8.04 -5.06 -3.13
N LEU A 3 8.46 -4.18 -2.23
CA LEU A 3 9.66 -4.32 -1.42
C LEU A 3 9.31 -4.15 0.06
N ALA A 4 10.09 -4.76 0.94
CA ALA A 4 10.07 -4.34 2.34
C ALA A 4 10.52 -2.86 2.41
N ALA A 5 9.88 -2.05 3.25
CA ALA A 5 10.27 -0.64 3.40
C ALA A 5 11.70 -0.47 3.96
N ALA A 6 12.22 -1.51 4.62
CA ALA A 6 13.60 -1.57 5.11
C ALA A 6 14.59 -2.21 4.11
N ASP A 7 14.14 -2.63 2.93
CA ASP A 7 14.98 -3.27 1.92
C ASP A 7 16.04 -2.29 1.37
N PRO A 8 17.33 -2.66 1.27
CA PRO A 8 18.37 -1.77 0.74
C PRO A 8 18.10 -1.23 -0.66
N ALA A 9 17.38 -1.97 -1.52
CA ALA A 9 17.00 -1.54 -2.87
C ALA A 9 15.88 -0.49 -2.88
N GLN A 10 15.24 -0.25 -1.74
CA GLN A 10 14.24 0.80 -1.57
C GLN A 10 14.96 2.09 -1.06
N PRO A 11 14.95 3.21 -1.82
CA PRO A 11 15.74 4.40 -1.47
C PRO A 11 15.00 5.43 -0.61
N TYR A 12 13.66 5.38 -0.55
CA TYR A 12 12.86 6.42 0.12
C TYR A 12 12.84 6.25 1.64
N GLY A 13 13.03 7.34 2.37
CA GLY A 13 13.27 7.34 3.81
C GLY A 13 14.72 7.02 4.19
N ALA A 14 15.64 7.05 3.21
CA ALA A 14 17.08 7.08 3.46
C ALA A 14 17.77 8.05 2.51
N ALA A 15 18.09 7.60 1.29
CA ALA A 15 18.76 8.43 0.30
C ALA A 15 17.81 9.45 -0.35
N LEU A 16 16.52 9.11 -0.46
CA LEU A 16 15.48 10.00 -0.98
C LEU A 16 14.42 10.30 0.09
N PRO A 17 13.85 11.51 0.14
CA PRO A 17 12.69 11.79 0.97
C PRO A 17 11.46 11.08 0.39
N TRP A 18 10.56 10.62 1.26
CA TRP A 18 9.25 10.12 0.81
C TRP A 18 8.43 11.23 0.13
N PRO A 19 7.66 10.93 -0.92
CA PRO A 19 6.68 11.86 -1.45
C PRO A 19 5.60 12.20 -0.41
N ALA A 20 4.90 13.31 -0.60
CA ALA A 20 3.72 13.61 0.18
C ALA A 20 2.63 12.57 -0.09
N ALA A 21 1.96 12.09 0.97
CA ALA A 21 0.76 11.30 0.80
C ALA A 21 -0.36 12.18 0.24
N THR A 22 -1.24 11.61 -0.58
CA THR A 22 -2.36 12.33 -1.21
C THR A 22 -3.44 12.71 -0.21
N GLY A 23 -3.73 11.85 0.77
CA GLY A 23 -4.76 12.12 1.77
C GLY A 23 -4.33 13.04 2.91
N ASP A 24 -5.33 13.65 3.55
CA ASP A 24 -5.14 14.42 4.79
C ASP A 24 -4.97 13.47 5.99
N THR A 25 -3.72 13.11 6.25
CA THR A 25 -3.37 12.20 7.32
C THR A 25 -2.10 12.64 8.05
N LYS A 26 -2.00 12.30 9.34
CA LYS A 26 -0.76 12.41 10.13
C LYS A 26 0.13 11.18 9.99
N HIS A 27 -0.36 10.10 9.38
CA HIS A 27 0.44 8.90 9.15
C HIS A 27 1.58 9.24 8.17
N ARG A 28 2.79 8.80 8.51
CA ARG A 28 3.99 9.02 7.69
C ARG A 28 4.62 7.68 7.36
N PRO A 29 5.09 7.49 6.12
CA PRO A 29 5.85 6.30 5.76
C PRO A 29 7.19 6.28 6.50
N ALA A 30 7.67 5.09 6.82
CA ALA A 30 8.94 4.89 7.50
C ALA A 30 9.60 3.57 7.07
N ARG A 31 10.93 3.54 7.06
CA ARG A 31 11.71 2.31 6.82
C ARG A 31 11.67 1.42 8.05
N LYS A 32 10.57 0.69 8.23
CA LYS A 32 10.35 -0.22 9.36
C LYS A 32 10.12 -1.66 8.91
N ALA A 33 10.63 -2.61 9.68
CA ALA A 33 10.42 -4.03 9.41
C ALA A 33 8.92 -4.37 9.35
N GLY A 34 8.55 -5.15 8.34
CA GLY A 34 7.17 -5.58 8.08
C GLY A 34 6.28 -4.51 7.42
N ALA A 35 6.76 -3.29 7.20
CA ALA A 35 6.09 -2.35 6.28
C ALA A 35 6.56 -2.61 4.85
N LEU A 36 5.74 -2.22 3.86
CA LEU A 36 6.00 -2.44 2.44
C LEU A 36 6.00 -1.11 1.69
N ALA A 37 6.84 -1.02 0.67
CA ALA A 37 6.79 0.02 -0.34
C ALA A 37 6.48 -0.63 -1.70
N VAL A 38 5.52 -0.07 -2.41
CA VAL A 38 5.19 -0.51 -3.76
C VAL A 38 5.64 0.57 -4.73
N LEU A 39 6.62 0.24 -5.57
CA LEU A 39 7.16 1.14 -6.57
C LEU A 39 6.59 0.78 -7.95
N VAL A 40 6.11 1.77 -8.68
CA VAL A 40 5.73 1.69 -10.09
C VAL A 40 6.71 2.57 -10.85
N ASP A 41 7.41 1.99 -11.81
CA ASP A 41 8.49 2.66 -12.57
C ASP A 41 9.53 3.36 -11.70
N GLY A 42 9.86 2.74 -10.56
CA GLY A 42 10.83 3.26 -9.59
C GLY A 42 10.28 4.34 -8.63
N VAL A 43 9.04 4.78 -8.81
CA VAL A 43 8.40 5.82 -7.98
C VAL A 43 7.40 5.16 -7.00
N PRO A 44 7.36 5.56 -5.72
CA PRO A 44 6.40 5.07 -4.75
C PRO A 44 4.98 5.39 -5.20
N ALA A 45 4.16 4.36 -5.35
CA ALA A 45 2.73 4.50 -5.57
C ALA A 45 1.96 4.25 -4.28
N LEU A 46 2.33 3.20 -3.54
CA LEU A 46 1.71 2.83 -2.26
C LEU A 46 2.75 2.54 -1.17
N TYR A 47 2.38 2.82 0.07
CA TYR A 47 3.05 2.33 1.26
C TYR A 47 2.05 1.58 2.14
N VAL A 48 2.43 0.40 2.61
CA VAL A 48 1.62 -0.41 3.53
C VAL A 48 2.32 -0.44 4.87
N GLU A 49 1.61 0.00 5.91
CA GLU A 49 2.13 -0.04 7.26
C GLU A 49 2.38 -1.48 7.73
N ARG A 50 3.35 -1.66 8.63
CA ARG A 50 3.53 -2.91 9.38
C ARG A 50 2.19 -3.46 9.86
N GLY A 51 1.91 -4.72 9.49
CA GLY A 51 0.67 -5.42 9.84
C GLY A 51 -0.50 -5.15 8.89
N GLY A 52 -0.31 -4.36 7.83
CA GLY A 52 -1.26 -4.23 6.73
C GLY A 52 -2.50 -3.38 7.00
N ARG A 53 -2.59 -2.73 8.18
CA ARG A 53 -3.81 -2.03 8.62
C ARG A 53 -4.00 -0.65 8.02
N SER A 54 -2.91 0.05 7.76
CA SER A 54 -2.94 1.39 7.19
C SER A 54 -2.19 1.40 5.88
N LEU A 55 -2.75 2.08 4.89
CA LEU A 55 -2.19 2.23 3.56
C LEU A 55 -2.10 3.72 3.22
N LEU A 56 -1.03 4.13 2.57
CA LEU A 56 -0.84 5.48 2.00
C LEU A 56 -0.67 5.36 0.50
N SER A 57 -1.25 6.29 -0.26
CA SER A 57 -0.91 6.54 -1.65
C SER A 57 -0.10 7.83 -1.81
N PHE A 58 0.73 7.86 -2.84
CA PHE A 58 1.60 9.00 -3.18
C PHE A 58 1.27 9.63 -4.54
N THR A 59 0.21 9.15 -5.19
CA THR A 59 -0.34 9.67 -6.43
C THR A 59 -1.85 9.43 -6.45
N GLU A 60 -2.58 10.29 -7.14
CA GLU A 60 -4.01 10.14 -7.40
C GLU A 60 -4.26 9.49 -8.78
N GLU A 61 -3.21 9.24 -9.55
CA GLU A 61 -3.30 8.66 -10.88
C GLU A 61 -3.77 7.20 -10.81
N ARG A 62 -4.87 6.91 -11.51
CA ARG A 62 -5.53 5.60 -11.44
C ARG A 62 -4.64 4.44 -11.89
N GLN A 63 -3.83 4.63 -12.94
CA GLN A 63 -3.02 3.54 -13.50
C GLN A 63 -1.90 3.08 -12.55
N PRO A 64 -1.02 3.95 -12.02
CA PRO A 64 -0.03 3.55 -11.02
C PRO A 64 -0.64 2.93 -9.75
N LEU A 65 -1.79 3.44 -9.30
CA LEU A 65 -2.49 2.87 -8.14
C LEU A 65 -2.98 1.44 -8.41
N SER A 66 -3.54 1.20 -9.59
CA SER A 66 -3.95 -0.13 -10.04
C SER A 66 -2.76 -1.08 -10.10
N ASP A 67 -1.68 -0.68 -10.75
CA ASP A 67 -0.47 -1.51 -10.90
C ASP A 67 0.15 -1.85 -9.53
N ALA A 68 0.15 -0.90 -8.61
CA ALA A 68 0.62 -1.11 -7.25
C ALA A 68 -0.28 -2.09 -6.46
N ALA A 69 -1.60 -1.94 -6.55
CA ALA A 69 -2.54 -2.84 -5.89
C ALA A 69 -2.48 -4.26 -6.47
N GLN A 70 -2.31 -4.40 -7.79
CA GLN A 70 -2.10 -5.71 -8.43
C GLN A 70 -0.78 -6.35 -7.99
N ALA A 71 0.28 -5.58 -7.84
CA ALA A 71 1.56 -6.09 -7.32
C ALA A 71 1.42 -6.63 -5.88
N LEU A 72 0.62 -5.97 -5.02
CA LEU A 72 0.28 -6.51 -3.70
C LEU A 72 -0.53 -7.80 -3.82
N SER A 73 -1.51 -7.86 -4.73
CA SER A 73 -2.32 -9.05 -5.00
C SER A 73 -1.47 -10.25 -5.41
N ALA A 74 -0.56 -10.05 -6.37
CA ALA A 74 0.37 -11.07 -6.83
C ALA A 74 1.25 -11.57 -5.68
N ALA A 75 1.87 -10.67 -4.92
CA ALA A 75 2.74 -11.04 -3.81
C ALA A 75 2.01 -11.84 -2.70
N VAL A 76 0.74 -11.55 -2.44
CA VAL A 76 -0.08 -12.37 -1.51
C VAL A 76 -0.38 -13.74 -2.09
N ARG A 77 -0.79 -13.81 -3.37
CA ARG A 77 -1.15 -15.08 -4.04
C ARG A 77 0.05 -16.01 -4.21
N GLU A 78 1.22 -15.46 -4.47
CA GLU A 78 2.48 -16.20 -4.57
C GLU A 78 3.04 -16.62 -3.20
N GLY A 79 2.39 -16.22 -2.10
CA GLY A 79 2.77 -16.60 -0.74
C GLY A 79 3.93 -15.80 -0.15
N TRP A 80 4.45 -14.78 -0.85
CA TRP A 80 5.50 -13.89 -0.36
C TRP A 80 4.97 -12.98 0.76
N LEU A 81 3.73 -12.53 0.60
CA LEU A 81 2.99 -11.81 1.62
C LEU A 81 1.93 -12.74 2.20
N GLY A 82 1.78 -12.73 3.53
CA GLY A 82 0.58 -13.27 4.16
C GLY A 82 -0.66 -12.42 3.81
N GLN A 83 -1.74 -12.60 4.54
CA GLN A 83 -2.93 -11.75 4.33
C GLN A 83 -2.66 -10.26 4.60
N LEU A 84 -3.37 -9.39 3.89
CA LEU A 84 -3.45 -7.95 4.16
C LEU A 84 -4.87 -7.59 4.60
N ALA A 85 -5.00 -6.72 5.60
CA ALA A 85 -6.28 -6.28 6.15
C ALA A 85 -6.26 -4.77 6.37
N VAL A 86 -6.52 -4.03 5.29
CA VAL A 86 -6.49 -2.56 5.25
C VAL A 86 -7.76 -2.01 5.90
N GLN A 87 -7.60 -1.28 6.98
CA GLN A 87 -8.69 -0.61 7.70
C GLN A 87 -8.74 0.87 7.37
N ARG A 88 -7.57 1.47 7.15
CA ARG A 88 -7.44 2.86 6.74
C ARG A 88 -6.60 3.01 5.48
N ALA A 89 -7.05 3.89 4.61
CA ALA A 89 -6.36 4.30 3.40
C ALA A 89 -6.34 5.83 3.40
N ASP A 90 -5.14 6.42 3.36
CA ASP A 90 -4.97 7.88 3.23
C ASP A 90 -5.64 8.70 4.35
N GLY A 91 -5.76 8.10 5.55
CA GLY A 91 -6.40 8.70 6.72
C GLY A 91 -7.87 8.35 6.89
N GLU A 92 -8.53 7.89 5.83
CA GLU A 92 -9.95 7.55 5.78
C GLU A 92 -10.21 6.06 6.03
N GLN A 93 -11.47 5.69 6.25
CA GLN A 93 -11.86 4.28 6.32
C GLN A 93 -11.74 3.63 4.93
N ALA A 94 -11.05 2.50 4.85
CA ALA A 94 -10.72 1.86 3.57
C ALA A 94 -11.93 1.41 2.74
N LEU A 95 -13.10 1.23 3.35
CA LEU A 95 -14.33 0.88 2.63
C LEU A 95 -14.90 2.03 1.80
N THR A 96 -14.62 3.26 2.22
CA THR A 96 -15.21 4.50 1.69
C THR A 96 -14.17 5.46 1.11
N SER A 97 -12.87 5.15 1.24
CA SER A 97 -11.79 5.95 0.68
C SER A 97 -11.76 5.88 -0.85
N GLU A 98 -11.13 6.85 -1.49
CA GLU A 98 -10.86 6.87 -2.94
C GLU A 98 -10.13 5.60 -3.45
N LEU A 99 -9.30 4.97 -2.61
CA LEU A 99 -8.61 3.71 -2.95
C LEU A 99 -9.48 2.45 -2.89
N ALA A 100 -10.73 2.54 -2.42
CA ALA A 100 -11.56 1.37 -2.17
C ALA A 100 -11.84 0.58 -3.46
N GLU A 101 -12.10 1.27 -4.56
CA GLU A 101 -12.37 0.64 -5.86
C GLU A 101 -11.12 -0.05 -6.40
N VAL A 102 -9.98 0.67 -6.43
CA VAL A 102 -8.68 0.15 -6.88
C VAL A 102 -8.31 -1.14 -6.14
N LEU A 103 -8.44 -1.15 -4.82
CA LEU A 103 -8.14 -2.32 -4.00
C LEU A 103 -9.10 -3.48 -4.28
N ARG A 104 -10.40 -3.21 -4.50
CA ARG A 104 -11.38 -4.26 -4.84
C ARG A 104 -11.10 -4.92 -6.18
N GLU A 105 -10.73 -4.11 -7.18
CA GLU A 105 -10.31 -4.58 -8.51
C GLU A 105 -9.06 -5.45 -8.42
N ALA A 106 -8.13 -5.14 -7.51
CA ALA A 106 -6.98 -5.98 -7.20
C ALA A 106 -7.31 -7.27 -6.42
N GLY A 107 -8.58 -7.48 -6.06
CA GLY A 107 -9.02 -8.71 -5.39
C GLY A 107 -9.20 -8.59 -3.88
N PHE A 108 -9.04 -7.40 -3.30
CA PHE A 108 -9.44 -7.19 -1.91
C PHE A 108 -10.95 -7.36 -1.78
N ARG A 109 -11.40 -7.84 -0.63
CA ARG A 109 -12.81 -8.09 -0.31
C ARG A 109 -13.21 -7.29 0.91
N ALA A 110 -14.41 -6.72 0.87
CA ALA A 110 -14.97 -6.01 2.01
C ALA A 110 -15.17 -6.95 3.20
N THR A 111 -14.82 -6.45 4.38
CA THR A 111 -15.12 -7.02 5.68
C THR A 111 -15.75 -5.91 6.54
N PRO A 112 -16.40 -6.23 7.68
CA PRO A 112 -16.91 -5.20 8.59
C PRO A 112 -15.84 -4.22 9.09
N SER A 113 -14.56 -4.62 9.07
CA SER A 113 -13.43 -3.84 9.56
C SER A 113 -12.61 -3.14 8.46
N GLY A 114 -12.92 -3.33 7.17
CA GLY A 114 -12.14 -2.77 6.08
C GLY A 114 -12.10 -3.62 4.81
N LEU A 115 -10.95 -3.65 4.16
CA LEU A 115 -10.67 -4.43 2.96
C LEU A 115 -9.60 -5.49 3.25
N ARG A 116 -9.87 -6.74 2.89
CA ARG A 116 -8.96 -7.87 3.13
C ARG A 116 -8.56 -8.56 1.84
N LEU A 117 -7.28 -8.90 1.72
CA LEU A 117 -6.71 -9.74 0.69
C LEU A 117 -6.04 -10.94 1.34
N ARG A 118 -6.24 -12.13 0.77
CA ARG A 118 -5.62 -13.39 1.18
C ARG A 118 -5.42 -14.26 -0.05
N ALA A 119 -4.48 -15.20 0.01
CA ALA A 119 -4.32 -16.25 -0.99
C ALA A 119 -5.58 -17.14 -1.07
#